data_AF-A0A4R3TAZ1-F1
#
_entry.id   AF-A0A4R3TAZ1-F1
#
_cell.length_a   1.000
_cell.length_b   1.000
_cell.length_c   1.000
_cell.angle_alpha   90.00
_cell.angle_beta   90.00
_cell.angle_gamma   90.00
#
_symmetry.space_group_name_H-M   'P 1'
#
loop_
_entity.id
_entity.type
_entity.pdbx_description
1 polymer ?
#
loop_
_entity_poly.entity_id
_entity_poly.type
_entity_poly.pdbx_seq_one_letter_code
_entity_poly.pdbx_strand_id
1 'polypeptide(L)'
;MKPLMKKLVLTMAAVSLLILGGCSSNDQKNDKKGSDSETKKEEVKLIKNDRYVEPLNPSEQQIKAFNSLSAAVEKNPDHAISEEEAKQVAVNFVYDFFTLANKKSRSDIGGLQYLPSDSIREYIEFAEAYYYGNYPTIVNEYGKDALPQVSAVKVESSEEAQFVYNDTTCDGFTFKVSVSYAKTDLKESALKKEMRIKVMKIMDYDFNRSYDYTKRNLVFEGEMKSVYRVLAVE
;
A
#
# COMPACT_ATOMS: atom_id res chain seq x y z
N MET A 1 10.17 -33.02 41.53
CA MET A 1 9.96 -32.00 42.58
C MET A 1 9.93 -30.63 41.94
N LYS A 2 8.84 -29.91 42.26
CA LYS A 2 8.41 -28.52 42.11
C LYS A 2 9.33 -27.40 41.55
N PRO A 3 8.70 -26.30 41.08
CA PRO A 3 9.07 -25.53 39.90
C PRO A 3 9.60 -24.12 40.25
N LEU A 4 10.03 -23.34 39.26
CA LEU A 4 10.34 -21.92 39.44
C LEU A 4 9.45 -21.01 38.57
N MET A 5 8.62 -20.27 39.28
CA MET A 5 7.66 -19.26 38.82
C MET A 5 8.35 -18.15 38.04
N LYS A 6 7.71 -17.66 36.96
CA LYS A 6 7.95 -16.30 36.45
C LYS A 6 6.73 -15.43 36.67
N LYS A 7 7.02 -14.25 37.23
CA LYS A 7 6.14 -13.34 37.95
C LYS A 7 5.24 -12.56 37.00
N LEU A 8 3.99 -12.43 37.41
CA LEU A 8 3.03 -11.41 37.01
C LEU A 8 3.62 -10.02 37.28
N VAL A 9 3.65 -9.14 36.28
CA VAL A 9 3.89 -7.70 36.49
C VAL A 9 2.59 -6.99 36.17
N LEU A 10 1.94 -6.55 37.24
CA LEU A 10 0.81 -5.64 37.29
C LEU A 10 1.38 -4.24 37.52
N THR A 11 1.09 -3.29 36.64
CA THR A 11 1.20 -1.86 36.97
C THR A 11 -0.08 -1.16 36.55
N MET A 12 -0.70 -0.57 37.56
CA MET A 12 -1.97 0.15 37.57
C MET A 12 -1.66 1.62 37.86
N ALA A 13 -2.26 2.54 37.11
CA ALA A 13 -2.54 3.93 37.50
C ALA A 13 -3.67 4.44 36.58
N ALA A 14 -4.91 4.45 37.07
CA ALA A 14 -5.61 5.60 37.67
C ALA A 14 -6.25 6.52 36.61
N VAL A 15 -7.50 6.24 36.22
CA VAL A 15 -8.75 6.91 36.65
C VAL A 15 -8.98 8.28 36.00
N SER A 16 -10.03 8.36 35.19
CA SER A 16 -10.98 9.49 35.14
C SER A 16 -12.25 9.05 34.41
N LEU A 17 -13.29 8.73 35.19
CA LEU A 17 -14.68 8.61 34.73
C LEU A 17 -15.28 10.02 34.56
N LEU A 18 -15.94 10.26 33.43
CA LEU A 18 -17.13 11.11 33.37
C LEU A 18 -18.13 10.47 32.42
N ILE A 19 -18.97 9.59 32.97
CA ILE A 19 -20.27 9.25 32.39
C ILE A 19 -21.29 10.01 33.23
N LEU A 20 -21.87 11.05 32.66
CA LEU A 20 -23.09 11.69 33.16
C LEU A 20 -24.11 11.66 32.02
N GLY A 21 -25.17 10.90 32.22
CA GLY A 21 -26.33 10.80 31.35
C GLY A 21 -27.33 9.87 32.02
N GLY A 22 -28.12 10.45 32.94
CA GLY A 22 -28.88 9.75 33.96
C GLY A 22 -30.04 8.89 33.47
N CYS A 23 -30.38 7.91 34.31
CA CYS A 23 -31.65 7.20 34.28
C CYS A 23 -32.76 8.10 34.87
N SER A 24 -33.90 8.15 34.20
CA SER A 24 -35.20 8.34 34.85
C SER A 24 -36.19 7.40 34.18
N SER A 25 -36.83 6.54 34.99
CA SER A 25 -37.77 5.49 34.56
C SER A 25 -39.21 5.98 34.71
N ASN A 26 -40.06 5.72 33.71
CA ASN A 26 -41.38 5.08 33.91
C ASN A 26 -42.10 4.77 32.57
N ASP A 27 -42.35 3.46 32.40
CA ASP A 27 -43.44 2.70 31.77
C ASP A 27 -44.15 3.08 30.44
N GLN A 28 -44.09 2.08 29.54
CA GLN A 28 -45.11 1.53 28.61
C GLN A 28 -45.84 2.45 27.60
N LYS A 29 -45.49 2.34 26.31
CA LYS A 29 -46.13 1.48 25.26
C LYS A 29 -45.79 2.00 23.84
N ASN A 30 -45.48 1.05 22.95
CA ASN A 30 -45.65 1.04 21.49
C ASN A 30 -45.34 2.32 20.68
N ASP A 31 -44.29 2.31 19.86
CA ASP A 31 -44.42 1.92 18.45
C ASP A 31 -43.06 1.92 17.72
N LYS A 32 -42.90 0.93 16.85
CA LYS A 32 -41.77 0.77 15.93
C LYS A 32 -41.60 2.02 15.05
N LYS A 33 -40.41 2.60 15.06
CA LYS A 33 -39.81 3.15 13.84
C LYS A 33 -38.29 3.07 13.93
N GLY A 34 -37.75 1.96 13.44
CA GLY A 34 -36.33 1.86 13.10
C GLY A 34 -36.03 2.93 12.07
N SER A 35 -35.23 3.91 12.46
CA SER A 35 -34.56 4.83 11.55
C SER A 35 -33.11 4.37 11.50
N ASP A 36 -32.86 3.30 10.74
CA ASP A 36 -31.52 3.08 10.20
C ASP A 36 -31.27 4.22 9.21
N SER A 37 -30.70 5.32 9.71
CA SER A 37 -29.99 6.23 8.83
C SER A 37 -28.73 5.50 8.39
N GLU A 38 -28.83 4.74 7.30
CA GLU A 38 -27.67 4.40 6.51
C GLU A 38 -27.04 5.72 6.08
N THR A 39 -26.04 6.17 6.83
CA THR A 39 -25.13 7.20 6.38
C THR A 39 -24.50 6.67 5.10
N LYS A 40 -24.99 7.11 3.93
CA LYS A 40 -24.34 6.86 2.65
C LYS A 40 -22.91 7.34 2.78
N LYS A 41 -21.98 6.40 3.00
CA LYS A 41 -20.56 6.67 3.00
C LYS A 41 -20.24 7.19 1.61
N GLU A 42 -19.88 8.47 1.49
CA GLU A 42 -19.50 9.03 0.20
C GLU A 42 -18.34 8.22 -0.38
N GLU A 43 -18.53 7.77 -1.62
CA GLU A 43 -17.52 7.01 -2.35
C GLU A 43 -16.30 7.91 -2.61
N VAL A 44 -15.12 7.42 -2.26
CA VAL A 44 -13.87 8.15 -2.46
C VAL A 44 -13.51 8.10 -3.94
N LYS A 45 -13.52 9.26 -4.61
CA LYS A 45 -13.17 9.38 -6.02
C LYS A 45 -11.67 9.50 -6.22
N LEU A 46 -11.16 8.87 -7.27
CA LEU A 46 -9.77 8.96 -7.68
C LEU A 46 -9.49 10.32 -8.36
N ILE A 47 -8.39 10.95 -7.97
CA ILE A 47 -7.88 12.21 -8.51
C ILE A 47 -6.62 11.90 -9.31
N LYS A 48 -6.68 12.15 -10.61
CA LYS A 48 -5.56 11.92 -11.55
C LYS A 48 -4.47 12.97 -11.38
N ASN A 49 -3.24 12.62 -11.76
CA ASN A 49 -2.13 13.54 -11.97
C ASN A 49 -1.47 13.22 -13.32
N ASP A 50 -0.59 14.08 -13.80
CA ASP A 50 0.09 13.96 -15.09
C ASP A 50 1.38 13.12 -15.04
N ARG A 51 1.79 12.69 -13.85
CA ARG A 51 3.12 12.12 -13.59
C ARG A 51 3.13 10.61 -13.35
N TYR A 52 2.03 10.05 -12.84
CA TYR A 52 1.92 8.64 -12.52
C TYR A 52 0.61 8.05 -13.06
N VAL A 53 0.72 6.83 -13.60
CA VAL A 53 -0.42 6.06 -14.11
C VAL A 53 -1.38 5.69 -12.98
N GLU A 54 -2.67 5.68 -13.25
CA GLU A 54 -3.70 5.29 -12.28
C GLU A 54 -3.62 3.80 -11.93
N PRO A 55 -3.84 3.42 -10.65
CA PRO A 55 -3.91 2.02 -10.26
C PRO A 55 -5.11 1.28 -10.88
N LEU A 56 -4.92 0.00 -11.20
CA LEU A 56 -5.99 -0.88 -11.72
C LEU A 56 -6.75 -1.56 -10.58
N ASN A 57 -8.09 -1.50 -10.62
CA ASN A 57 -9.00 -2.07 -9.61
C ASN A 57 -8.63 -1.71 -8.16
N PRO A 58 -8.41 -0.41 -7.82
CA PRO A 58 -7.87 -0.03 -6.53
C PRO A 58 -8.88 -0.24 -5.38
N SER A 59 -8.37 -0.58 -4.20
CA SER A 59 -9.15 -0.49 -2.96
C SER A 59 -9.38 0.98 -2.56
N GLU A 60 -10.34 1.25 -1.67
CA GLU A 60 -10.56 2.61 -1.14
C GLU A 60 -9.27 3.20 -0.53
N GLN A 61 -8.47 2.39 0.17
CA GLN A 61 -7.19 2.80 0.74
C GLN A 61 -6.15 3.14 -0.34
N GLN A 62 -6.11 2.37 -1.43
CA GLN A 62 -5.23 2.64 -2.55
C GLN A 62 -5.65 3.90 -3.31
N ILE A 63 -6.96 4.17 -3.45
CA ILE A 63 -7.46 5.45 -4.00
C ILE A 63 -6.99 6.61 -3.13
N LYS A 64 -7.11 6.51 -1.81
CA LYS A 64 -6.62 7.55 -0.87
C LYS A 64 -5.12 7.77 -1.01
N ALA A 65 -4.33 6.70 -1.09
CA ALA A 65 -2.89 6.79 -1.28
C ALA A 65 -2.53 7.46 -2.62
N PHE A 66 -3.24 7.13 -3.71
CA PHE A 66 -3.00 7.75 -5.00
C PHE A 66 -3.39 9.23 -5.01
N ASN A 67 -4.50 9.60 -4.35
CA ASN A 67 -4.88 11.00 -4.19
C ASN A 67 -3.83 11.80 -3.40
N SER A 68 -3.21 11.21 -2.38
CA SER A 68 -2.08 11.82 -1.67
C SER A 68 -0.86 12.01 -2.58
N LEU A 69 -0.57 11.04 -3.46
CA LEU A 69 0.47 11.19 -4.48
C LEU A 69 0.16 12.33 -5.45
N SER A 70 -1.07 12.41 -5.97
CA SER A 70 -1.52 13.50 -6.84
C SER A 70 -1.35 14.86 -6.17
N ALA A 71 -1.69 14.99 -4.89
CA ALA A 71 -1.49 16.23 -4.14
C ALA A 71 -0.01 16.57 -3.91
N ALA A 72 0.86 15.56 -3.75
CA ALA A 72 2.32 15.78 -3.64
C ALA A 72 2.92 16.25 -4.96
N VAL A 73 2.45 15.70 -6.09
CA VAL A 73 2.83 16.10 -7.45
C VAL A 73 2.41 17.55 -7.72
N GLU A 74 1.17 17.91 -7.43
CA GLU A 74 0.64 19.26 -7.64
C GLU A 74 1.42 20.33 -6.86
N LYS A 75 1.87 20.00 -5.64
CA LYS A 75 2.70 20.89 -4.81
C LYS A 75 4.16 20.98 -5.26
N ASN A 76 4.59 20.16 -6.21
CA ASN A 76 5.96 20.11 -6.73
C ASN A 76 6.00 20.27 -8.27
N PRO A 77 5.52 21.41 -8.81
CA PRO A 77 5.43 21.64 -10.26
C PRO A 77 6.80 21.76 -10.93
N ASP A 78 7.83 22.25 -10.21
CA ASP A 78 9.18 22.40 -10.74
C ASP A 78 9.98 21.09 -10.73
N HIS A 79 9.36 19.99 -10.27
CA HIS A 79 10.02 18.71 -10.11
C HIS A 79 11.31 18.87 -9.29
N ALA A 80 11.28 19.55 -8.14
CA ALA A 80 12.41 19.55 -7.21
C ALA A 80 12.52 18.20 -6.49
N ILE A 81 13.63 17.93 -5.82
CA ILE A 81 13.69 16.79 -4.89
C ILE A 81 12.66 17.01 -3.78
N SER A 82 11.79 16.01 -3.59
CA SER A 82 10.65 16.04 -2.67
C SER A 82 10.53 14.70 -1.95
N GLU A 83 10.80 14.72 -0.65
CA GLU A 83 10.60 13.55 0.21
C GLU A 83 9.14 13.10 0.22
N GLU A 84 8.19 14.03 0.24
CA GLU A 84 6.76 13.69 0.31
C GLU A 84 6.29 12.97 -0.96
N GLU A 85 6.76 13.38 -2.14
CA GLU A 85 6.43 12.68 -3.39
C GLU A 85 7.06 11.27 -3.41
N ALA A 86 8.34 11.15 -3.05
CA ALA A 86 9.03 9.86 -2.96
C ALA A 86 8.35 8.92 -1.95
N LYS A 87 7.92 9.46 -0.81
CA LYS A 87 7.17 8.75 0.23
C LYS A 87 5.83 8.25 -0.31
N GLN A 88 5.08 9.09 -1.03
CA GLN A 88 3.81 8.65 -1.62
C GLN A 88 4.01 7.60 -2.70
N VAL A 89 5.11 7.64 -3.48
CA VAL A 89 5.47 6.55 -4.41
C VAL A 89 5.70 5.24 -3.66
N ALA A 90 6.48 5.26 -2.57
CA ALA A 90 6.69 4.08 -1.73
C ALA A 90 5.37 3.52 -1.18
N VAL A 91 4.52 4.38 -0.62
CA VAL A 91 3.22 3.99 -0.05
C VAL A 91 2.29 3.39 -1.11
N ASN A 92 2.21 4.00 -2.29
CA ASN A 92 1.38 3.50 -3.38
C ASN A 92 1.89 2.17 -3.92
N PHE A 93 3.21 2.01 -4.07
CA PHE A 93 3.81 0.74 -4.42
C PHE A 93 3.41 -0.36 -3.42
N VAL A 94 3.47 -0.07 -2.12
CA VAL A 94 3.10 -1.05 -1.08
C VAL A 94 1.63 -1.46 -1.19
N TYR A 95 0.71 -0.49 -1.30
CA TYR A 95 -0.71 -0.80 -1.43
C TYR A 95 -1.01 -1.65 -2.66
N ASP A 96 -0.39 -1.35 -3.81
CA ASP A 96 -0.68 -2.08 -5.04
C ASP A 96 0.02 -3.45 -5.08
N PHE A 97 1.31 -3.51 -4.76
CA PHE A 97 2.11 -4.73 -4.87
C PHE A 97 1.70 -5.79 -3.84
N PHE A 98 1.48 -5.41 -2.58
CA PHE A 98 1.20 -6.37 -1.49
C PHE A 98 -0.29 -6.66 -1.27
N THR A 99 -1.19 -6.04 -2.04
CA THR A 99 -2.61 -6.41 -2.06
C THR A 99 -2.86 -7.41 -3.17
N LEU A 100 -3.01 -8.68 -2.82
CA LEU A 100 -3.43 -9.73 -3.76
C LEU A 100 -4.95 -9.84 -3.89
N ALA A 101 -5.71 -9.38 -2.89
CA ALA A 101 -7.17 -9.51 -2.86
C ALA A 101 -7.90 -8.84 -4.03
N ASN A 102 -7.30 -7.79 -4.62
CA ASN A 102 -7.86 -7.11 -5.80
C ASN A 102 -7.25 -7.57 -7.14
N LYS A 103 -6.48 -8.67 -7.12
CA LYS A 103 -5.79 -9.21 -8.30
C LYS A 103 -6.55 -10.39 -8.89
N LYS A 104 -6.54 -10.49 -10.22
CA LYS A 104 -7.26 -11.54 -10.95
C LYS A 104 -6.54 -12.89 -10.95
N SER A 105 -5.20 -12.88 -10.89
CA SER A 105 -4.35 -14.06 -10.97
C SER A 105 -2.92 -13.76 -10.50
N ARG A 106 -2.07 -14.80 -10.48
CA ARG A 106 -0.62 -14.64 -10.24
C ARG A 106 0.10 -13.71 -11.24
N SER A 107 -0.47 -13.46 -12.41
CA SER A 107 0.16 -12.61 -13.44
C SER A 107 -0.39 -11.18 -13.43
N ASP A 108 -1.36 -10.86 -12.57
CA ASP A 108 -1.89 -9.51 -12.39
C ASP A 108 -1.03 -8.74 -11.36
N ILE A 109 0.21 -8.44 -11.73
CA ILE A 109 1.21 -7.87 -10.81
C ILE A 109 0.95 -6.39 -10.54
N GLY A 110 0.74 -6.04 -9.26
CA GLY A 110 0.59 -4.66 -8.79
C GLY A 110 1.90 -3.88 -8.73
N GLY A 111 1.82 -2.55 -8.73
CA GLY A 111 2.95 -1.65 -8.39
C GLY A 111 3.97 -1.42 -9.50
N LEU A 112 3.85 -2.09 -10.66
CA LEU A 112 4.83 -2.01 -11.75
C LEU A 112 5.08 -0.58 -12.27
N GLN A 113 4.06 0.28 -12.24
CA GLN A 113 4.17 1.69 -12.65
C GLN A 113 5.10 2.54 -11.76
N TYR A 114 5.49 2.02 -10.60
CA TYR A 114 6.42 2.67 -9.68
C TYR A 114 7.83 2.11 -9.79
N LEU A 115 8.09 1.17 -10.70
CA LEU A 115 9.42 0.58 -10.91
C LEU A 115 10.09 1.22 -12.12
N PRO A 116 11.43 1.23 -12.19
CA PRO A 116 12.14 1.69 -13.38
C PRO A 116 11.70 0.90 -14.61
N SER A 117 11.38 1.61 -15.70
CA SER A 117 10.72 1.01 -16.86
C SER A 117 11.52 -0.13 -17.49
N ASP A 118 12.83 0.01 -17.63
CA ASP A 118 13.76 -0.99 -18.16
C ASP A 118 13.88 -2.27 -17.29
N SER A 119 13.45 -2.21 -16.02
CA SER A 119 13.59 -3.27 -15.02
C SER A 119 12.31 -4.08 -14.85
N ILE A 120 11.21 -3.67 -15.49
CA ILE A 120 9.87 -4.23 -15.27
C ILE A 120 9.78 -5.72 -15.58
N ARG A 121 10.43 -6.18 -16.65
CA ARG A 121 10.39 -7.60 -17.03
C ARG A 121 11.00 -8.48 -15.93
N GLU A 122 12.17 -8.09 -15.42
CA GLU A 122 12.84 -8.81 -14.34
C GLU A 122 11.99 -8.80 -13.06
N TYR A 123 11.34 -7.68 -12.78
CA TYR A 123 10.42 -7.58 -11.64
C TYR A 123 9.16 -8.43 -11.78
N ILE A 124 8.60 -8.56 -12.99
CA ILE A 124 7.47 -9.48 -13.23
C ILE A 124 7.91 -10.91 -12.95
N GLU A 125 9.06 -11.33 -13.51
CA GLU A 125 9.61 -12.67 -13.28
C GLU A 125 9.86 -12.94 -11.80
N PHE A 126 10.46 -11.99 -11.09
CA PHE A 126 10.67 -12.06 -9.64
C PHE A 126 9.34 -12.14 -8.86
N ALA A 127 8.39 -11.25 -9.15
CA ALA A 127 7.11 -11.19 -8.45
C ALA A 127 6.33 -12.49 -8.63
N GLU A 128 6.27 -13.03 -9.85
CA GLU A 128 5.63 -14.31 -10.13
C GLU A 128 6.31 -15.49 -9.45
N ALA A 129 7.65 -15.48 -9.35
CA ALA A 129 8.39 -16.57 -8.72
C ALA A 129 8.27 -16.57 -7.18
N TYR A 130 8.30 -15.40 -6.54
CA TYR A 130 8.53 -15.30 -5.10
C TYR A 130 7.35 -14.77 -4.28
N TYR A 131 6.42 -14.01 -4.88
CA TYR A 131 5.30 -13.43 -4.14
C TYR A 131 3.95 -13.79 -4.74
N TYR A 132 3.69 -13.35 -5.97
CA TYR A 132 2.43 -13.60 -6.70
C TYR A 132 2.25 -15.06 -7.09
N GLY A 133 3.32 -15.84 -7.18
CA GLY A 133 3.26 -17.30 -7.37
C GLY A 133 2.45 -18.03 -6.30
N ASN A 134 2.29 -17.43 -5.11
CA ASN A 134 1.48 -17.97 -4.02
C ASN A 134 -0.03 -17.77 -4.22
N TYR A 135 -0.46 -16.88 -5.14
CA TYR A 135 -1.88 -16.61 -5.41
C TYR A 135 -2.72 -17.89 -5.61
N PRO A 136 -2.38 -18.81 -6.54
CA PRO A 136 -3.16 -20.03 -6.75
C PRO A 136 -3.20 -20.92 -5.49
N THR A 137 -2.09 -21.03 -4.76
CA THR A 137 -2.02 -21.81 -3.52
C THR A 137 -2.96 -21.25 -2.46
N ILE A 138 -2.92 -19.93 -2.24
CA ILE A 138 -3.79 -19.26 -1.25
C ILE A 138 -5.27 -19.48 -1.62
N VAL A 139 -5.62 -19.27 -2.90
CA VAL A 139 -7.01 -19.44 -3.36
C VAL A 139 -7.48 -20.89 -3.20
N ASN A 140 -6.64 -21.87 -3.53
CA ASN A 140 -7.01 -23.28 -3.48
C ASN A 140 -7.11 -23.82 -2.05
N GLU A 141 -6.24 -23.39 -1.14
CA GLU A 141 -6.16 -23.91 0.23
C GLU A 141 -7.00 -23.12 1.23
N TYR A 142 -7.13 -21.81 1.05
CA TYR A 142 -7.76 -20.89 2.01
C TYR A 142 -8.94 -20.09 1.43
N GLY A 143 -9.15 -20.14 0.11
CA GLY A 143 -10.17 -19.35 -0.57
C GLY A 143 -9.72 -17.93 -0.91
N LYS A 144 -10.51 -17.25 -1.76
CA LYS A 144 -10.18 -15.89 -2.23
C LYS A 144 -10.18 -14.85 -1.11
N ASP A 145 -11.01 -15.02 -0.09
CA ASP A 145 -11.12 -14.06 1.03
C ASP A 145 -9.87 -14.07 1.93
N ALA A 146 -9.01 -15.10 1.83
CA ALA A 146 -7.74 -15.17 2.54
C ALA A 146 -6.61 -14.41 1.82
N LEU A 147 -6.81 -13.94 0.59
CA LEU A 147 -5.79 -13.18 -0.13
C LEU A 147 -5.36 -11.93 0.66
N PRO A 148 -4.05 -11.65 0.77
CA PRO A 148 -3.56 -10.46 1.46
C PRO A 148 -4.21 -9.18 0.93
N GLN A 149 -4.70 -8.36 1.85
CA GLN A 149 -5.19 -7.01 1.58
C GLN A 149 -4.52 -6.03 2.53
N VAL A 150 -3.74 -5.10 1.98
CA VAL A 150 -3.11 -4.06 2.80
C VAL A 150 -4.21 -3.12 3.33
N SER A 151 -4.25 -2.95 4.65
CA SER A 151 -5.23 -2.11 5.34
C SER A 151 -4.64 -0.78 5.80
N ALA A 152 -3.34 -0.74 6.08
CA ALA A 152 -2.62 0.48 6.41
C ALA A 152 -1.13 0.35 6.08
N VAL A 153 -0.53 1.48 5.70
CA VAL A 153 0.90 1.64 5.48
C VAL A 153 1.37 2.81 6.33
N LYS A 154 2.42 2.59 7.14
CA LYS A 154 3.02 3.62 7.99
C LYS A 154 4.50 3.74 7.65
N VAL A 155 4.92 4.95 7.31
CA VAL A 155 6.34 5.28 7.14
C VAL A 155 6.89 5.65 8.51
N GLU A 156 7.79 4.82 9.03
CA GLU A 156 8.38 4.96 10.37
C GLU A 156 9.54 5.95 10.39
N SER A 157 10.33 5.96 9.31
CA SER A 157 11.46 6.87 9.13
C SER A 157 11.80 7.02 7.65
N SER A 158 12.48 8.11 7.34
CA SER A 158 13.05 8.43 6.03
C SER A 158 14.50 8.87 6.20
N GLU A 159 15.29 8.64 5.17
CA GLU A 159 16.69 9.07 5.09
C GLU A 159 16.97 9.49 3.63
N GLU A 160 17.52 10.68 3.44
CA GLU A 160 18.05 11.10 2.14
C GLU A 160 19.21 10.17 1.73
N ALA A 161 19.22 9.75 0.47
CA ALA A 161 20.23 8.83 -0.03
C ALA A 161 20.54 9.11 -1.49
N GLN A 162 21.73 8.69 -1.91
CA GLN A 162 22.10 8.61 -3.31
C GLN A 162 22.27 7.16 -3.71
N PHE A 163 21.79 6.81 -4.89
CA PHE A 163 21.84 5.47 -5.44
C PHE A 163 22.57 5.48 -6.78
N VAL A 164 23.32 4.42 -7.07
CA VAL A 164 23.88 4.22 -8.41
C VAL A 164 22.91 3.35 -9.19
N TYR A 165 22.44 3.86 -10.33
CA TYR A 165 21.52 3.17 -11.22
C TYR A 165 21.94 3.39 -12.67
N ASN A 166 22.19 2.30 -13.42
CA ASN A 166 22.75 2.35 -14.78
C ASN A 166 23.95 3.32 -14.89
N ASP A 167 24.93 3.14 -13.99
CA ASP A 167 26.15 3.97 -13.87
C ASP A 167 25.91 5.47 -13.59
N THR A 168 24.68 5.86 -13.24
CA THR A 168 24.30 7.23 -12.90
C THR A 168 24.01 7.35 -11.41
N THR A 169 24.53 8.39 -10.76
CA THR A 169 24.16 8.73 -9.37
C THR A 169 22.83 9.47 -9.37
N CYS A 170 21.85 8.93 -8.65
CA CYS A 170 20.50 9.43 -8.54
C CYS A 170 20.18 9.78 -7.09
N ASP A 171 19.66 10.99 -6.85
CA ASP A 171 19.15 11.37 -5.54
C ASP A 171 17.86 10.63 -5.21
N GLY A 172 17.60 10.41 -3.93
CA GLY A 172 16.44 9.67 -3.48
C GLY A 172 16.33 9.57 -1.97
N PHE A 173 15.51 8.61 -1.53
CA PHE A 173 15.21 8.39 -0.12
C PHE A 173 15.13 6.90 0.17
N THR A 174 15.53 6.53 1.39
CA THR A 174 15.26 5.22 1.98
C THR A 174 14.18 5.35 3.04
N PHE A 175 13.10 4.59 2.91
CA PHE A 175 11.99 4.58 3.86
C PHE A 175 11.95 3.28 4.65
N LYS A 176 11.78 3.37 5.97
CA LYS A 176 11.36 2.23 6.79
C LYS A 176 9.84 2.22 6.87
N VAL A 177 9.21 1.13 6.49
CA VAL A 177 7.75 1.03 6.34
C VAL A 177 7.20 -0.16 7.13
N SER A 178 6.16 0.09 7.91
CA SER A 178 5.31 -0.92 8.55
C SER A 178 4.01 -1.08 7.77
N VAL A 179 3.57 -2.33 7.59
CA VAL A 179 2.39 -2.70 6.81
C VAL A 179 1.43 -3.51 7.67
N SER A 180 0.18 -3.07 7.70
CA SER A 180 -0.93 -3.81 8.31
C SER A 180 -1.80 -4.41 7.21
N TYR A 181 -2.33 -5.59 7.47
CA TYR A 181 -3.23 -6.30 6.57
C TYR A 181 -4.63 -6.39 7.18
N ALA A 182 -5.65 -6.50 6.33
CA ALA A 182 -6.97 -6.93 6.77
C ALA A 182 -6.90 -8.35 7.36
N LYS A 183 -7.90 -8.72 8.16
CA LYS A 183 -7.98 -10.06 8.74
C LYS A 183 -7.96 -11.11 7.62
N THR A 184 -7.14 -12.14 7.79
CA THR A 184 -7.00 -13.28 6.88
C THR A 184 -6.70 -14.54 7.69
N ASP A 185 -6.97 -15.71 7.10
CA ASP A 185 -6.65 -17.03 7.67
C ASP A 185 -5.19 -17.46 7.42
N LEU A 186 -4.41 -16.62 6.70
CA LEU A 186 -2.98 -16.85 6.51
C LEU A 186 -2.19 -16.69 7.82
N LYS A 187 -1.13 -17.48 7.96
CA LYS A 187 -0.18 -17.33 9.06
C LYS A 187 0.51 -15.98 8.97
N GLU A 188 0.79 -15.37 10.12
CA GLU A 188 1.46 -14.07 10.21
C GLU A 188 2.83 -14.04 9.51
N SER A 189 3.56 -15.16 9.53
CA SER A 189 4.85 -15.29 8.83
C SER A 189 4.75 -15.24 7.30
N ALA A 190 3.55 -15.38 6.73
CA ALA A 190 3.32 -15.26 5.30
C ALA A 190 3.11 -13.80 4.85
N LEU A 191 2.95 -12.86 5.79
CA LEU A 191 2.68 -11.46 5.51
C LEU A 191 3.94 -10.62 5.68
N LYS A 192 4.35 -9.89 4.65
CA LYS A 192 5.46 -8.93 4.73
C LYS A 192 4.98 -7.68 5.46
N LYS A 193 5.31 -7.57 6.75
CA LYS A 193 4.85 -6.49 7.64
C LYS A 193 5.83 -5.35 7.83
N GLU A 194 7.11 -5.59 7.57
CA GLU A 194 8.15 -4.57 7.67
C GLU A 194 9.04 -4.64 6.43
N MET A 195 9.41 -3.48 5.93
CA MET A 195 10.30 -3.36 4.78
C MET A 195 11.11 -2.06 4.81
N ARG A 196 12.26 -2.09 4.15
CA ARG A 196 13.01 -0.90 3.77
C ARG A 196 12.88 -0.69 2.26
N ILE A 197 12.39 0.48 1.85
CA ILE A 197 12.12 0.81 0.44
C ILE A 197 13.08 1.90 0.00
N LYS A 198 13.87 1.63 -1.04
CA LYS A 198 14.72 2.63 -1.69
C LYS A 198 13.96 3.22 -2.86
N VAL A 199 13.81 4.54 -2.87
CA VAL A 199 13.12 5.28 -3.92
C VAL A 199 14.09 6.31 -4.49
N MET A 200 14.33 6.25 -5.79
CA MET A 200 15.24 7.16 -6.48
C MET A 200 14.48 8.03 -7.47
N LYS A 201 15.01 9.22 -7.73
CA LYS A 201 14.51 10.10 -8.76
C LYS A 201 15.29 9.92 -10.05
N ILE A 202 14.58 9.71 -11.15
CA ILE A 202 15.16 9.51 -12.47
C ILE A 202 14.30 10.16 -13.56
N MET A 203 14.86 10.29 -14.76
CA MET A 203 14.08 10.50 -15.98
C MET A 203 13.68 9.14 -16.51
N ASP A 204 12.38 8.86 -16.61
CA ASP A 204 11.89 7.54 -16.98
C ASP A 204 10.54 7.62 -17.69
N TYR A 205 10.16 6.53 -18.34
CA TYR A 205 8.87 6.39 -19.00
C TYR A 205 7.80 5.84 -18.06
N ASP A 206 6.54 6.11 -18.39
CA ASP A 206 5.41 5.49 -17.71
C ASP A 206 5.22 4.04 -18.14
N PHE A 207 4.83 3.20 -17.19
CA PHE A 207 4.35 1.86 -17.47
C PHE A 207 2.88 1.73 -17.14
N ASN A 208 2.07 1.44 -18.16
CA ASN A 208 0.64 1.28 -18.03
C ASN A 208 0.25 -0.20 -18.20
N ARG A 209 0.00 -0.86 -17.08
CA ARG A 209 -0.39 -2.28 -17.00
C ARG A 209 -1.61 -2.68 -17.84
N SER A 210 -2.40 -1.73 -18.35
CA SER A 210 -3.51 -2.03 -19.27
C SER A 210 -3.03 -2.38 -20.68
N TYR A 211 -1.76 -2.14 -21.01
CA TYR A 211 -1.18 -2.45 -22.31
C TYR A 211 -0.53 -3.85 -22.33
N ASP A 212 -0.58 -4.49 -23.50
CA ASP A 212 0.03 -5.80 -23.73
C ASP A 212 1.51 -5.64 -24.14
N TYR A 213 2.39 -5.71 -23.15
CA TYR A 213 3.84 -5.63 -23.36
C TYR A 213 4.49 -6.97 -23.74
N THR A 214 3.71 -8.04 -23.95
CA THR A 214 4.23 -9.36 -24.36
C THR A 214 4.58 -9.42 -25.84
N LYS A 215 4.11 -8.45 -26.62
CA LYS A 215 4.45 -8.28 -28.04
C LYS A 215 5.83 -7.62 -28.14
N ARG A 216 6.83 -8.47 -28.37
CA ARG A 216 8.28 -8.18 -28.55
C ARG A 216 8.58 -6.71 -28.88
N ASN A 217 9.29 -6.10 -27.93
CA ASN A 217 9.70 -4.70 -27.80
C ASN A 217 8.74 -3.96 -26.86
N LEU A 218 9.13 -3.87 -25.58
CA LEU A 218 8.67 -2.83 -24.66
C LEU A 218 9.04 -1.49 -25.32
N VAL A 219 8.18 -1.00 -26.20
CA VAL A 219 8.27 0.36 -26.71
C VAL A 219 7.59 1.20 -25.64
N PHE A 220 8.40 1.86 -24.82
CA PHE A 220 7.90 2.88 -23.93
C PHE A 220 7.53 4.08 -24.79
N GLU A 221 6.23 4.24 -25.05
CA GLU A 221 5.69 5.36 -25.79
C GLU A 221 5.51 6.57 -24.87
N GLY A 222 5.80 7.77 -25.38
CA GLY A 222 5.63 9.03 -24.66
C GLY A 222 6.95 9.73 -24.34
N GLU A 223 6.85 10.82 -23.58
CA GLU A 223 8.01 11.59 -23.13
C GLU A 223 8.50 11.06 -21.78
N MET A 224 9.83 11.03 -21.60
CA MET A 224 10.40 10.76 -20.29
C MET A 224 9.99 11.86 -19.31
N LYS A 225 9.64 11.45 -18.09
CA LYS A 225 9.22 12.35 -17.02
C LYS A 225 10.22 12.27 -15.87
N SER A 226 10.41 13.39 -15.17
CA SER A 226 11.13 13.38 -13.90
C SER A 226 10.23 12.79 -12.83
N VAL A 227 10.58 11.59 -12.35
CA VAL A 227 9.71 10.75 -11.53
C VAL A 227 10.51 10.03 -10.45
N TYR A 228 9.80 9.62 -9.39
CA TYR A 228 10.33 8.69 -8.40
C TYR A 228 10.00 7.24 -8.78
N ARG A 229 10.99 6.36 -8.63
CA ARG A 229 10.87 4.91 -8.83
C ARG A 229 11.41 4.14 -7.63
N VAL A 230 10.72 3.07 -7.26
CA VAL A 230 11.17 2.10 -6.26
C VAL A 230 12.29 1.27 -6.87
N LEU A 231 13.50 1.47 -6.35
CA LEU A 231 14.70 0.75 -6.77
C LEU A 231 14.81 -0.62 -6.10
N ALA A 232 14.41 -0.71 -4.82
CA ALA A 232 14.53 -1.94 -4.06
C ALA A 232 13.55 -1.97 -2.87
N VAL A 233 13.18 -3.19 -2.47
CA VAL A 233 12.41 -3.48 -1.26
C VAL A 233 13.13 -4.59 -0.50
N GLU A 234 13.55 -4.30 0.72
CA GLU A 234 14.31 -5.19 1.61
C GLU A 234 13.45 -5.64 2.81
#